data_AF-A0A2I1CH90-F1
#
_entry.id   AF-A0A2I1CH90-F1
#
_cell.length_a   1.000
_cell.length_b   1.000
_cell.length_c   1.000
_cell.angle_alpha   90.00
_cell.angle_beta   90.00
_cell.angle_gamma   90.00
#
_symmetry.space_group_name_H-M   'P 1'
#
loop_
_entity.id
_entity.type
_entity.pdbx_description
1 polymer ?
#
loop_
_entity_poly.entity_id
_entity_poly.type
_entity_poly.pdbx_seq_one_letter_code
_entity_poly.pdbx_strand_id
1 'polypeptide(L)'
;MMSAARDYLFDAEANRIVYDFWCKKLPHYFGVKRPCLEETYFEQFNRENVEVVDIKDNPIVASPTPASNCKTAPYTRSTSSASRPDSTLPLADGTYTYLGLTVSGYPYMFHPYGPQGPTLLSNGPTTVEGSGRWIADAVKQIERQGIKYIDPLPESALHVYGWEHTRESV
;
A
#
# COMPACT_ATOMS: atom_id res chain seq x y z
N MET A 1 -12.57 -5.09 33.25
CA MET A 1 -12.63 -6.52 32.86
C MET A 1 -12.10 -6.61 31.42
N MET A 2 -10.78 -6.56 31.26
CA MET A 2 -10.10 -6.65 29.96
C MET A 2 -9.73 -8.12 29.68
N SER A 3 -10.67 -8.92 29.16
CA SER A 3 -10.33 -10.31 28.77
C SER A 3 -10.95 -10.81 27.45
N ALA A 4 -11.79 -10.05 26.75
CA ALA A 4 -12.49 -10.57 25.58
C ALA A 4 -11.65 -10.64 24.29
N ALA A 5 -10.54 -9.90 24.20
CA ALA A 5 -9.72 -9.83 22.99
C ALA A 5 -8.66 -10.95 22.87
N ARG A 6 -8.53 -11.83 23.87
CA ARG A 6 -7.48 -12.86 23.86
C ARG A 6 -7.97 -14.20 23.28
N ASP A 7 -9.27 -14.48 23.38
CA ASP A 7 -9.79 -15.82 23.13
C ASP A 7 -10.10 -16.09 21.65
N TYR A 8 -10.39 -15.07 20.84
CA TYR A 8 -10.76 -15.30 19.45
C TYR A 8 -9.62 -15.86 18.59
N LEU A 9 -8.33 -15.63 18.94
CA LEU A 9 -7.23 -16.13 18.12
C LEU A 9 -6.94 -17.63 18.35
N PHE A 10 -7.30 -18.15 19.52
CA PHE A 10 -6.90 -19.48 19.98
C PHE A 10 -8.09 -20.43 20.20
N ASP A 11 -9.31 -19.89 20.29
CA ASP A 11 -10.53 -20.66 20.43
C ASP A 11 -11.24 -20.83 19.07
N ALA A 12 -11.44 -22.06 18.64
CA ALA A 12 -12.00 -22.39 17.33
C ALA A 12 -13.50 -22.02 17.21
N GLU A 13 -14.23 -22.02 18.33
CA GLU A 13 -15.65 -21.69 18.36
C GLU A 13 -15.84 -20.17 18.28
N ALA A 14 -15.06 -19.40 19.06
CA ALA A 14 -15.00 -17.94 18.98
C ALA A 14 -14.55 -17.47 17.60
N ASN A 15 -13.52 -18.10 17.01
CA ASN A 15 -13.09 -17.85 15.63
C ASN A 15 -14.24 -17.99 14.63
N ARG A 16 -15.06 -19.03 14.79
CA ARG A 16 -16.15 -19.33 13.85
C ARG A 16 -17.31 -18.37 13.99
N ILE A 17 -17.65 -17.97 15.21
CA ILE A 17 -18.66 -16.94 15.48
C ILE A 17 -18.22 -15.59 14.89
N VAL A 18 -16.96 -15.22 15.11
CA VAL A 18 -16.35 -14.01 14.56
C VAL A 18 -16.35 -14.08 13.03
N TYR A 19 -15.90 -15.18 12.43
CA TYR A 19 -15.90 -15.40 10.98
C TYR A 19 -17.30 -15.29 10.37
N ASP A 20 -18.30 -15.96 10.96
CA ASP A 20 -19.68 -15.93 10.48
C ASP A 20 -20.30 -14.52 10.59
N PHE A 21 -19.93 -13.76 11.62
CA PHE A 21 -20.30 -12.36 11.77
C PHE A 21 -19.69 -11.48 10.67
N TRP A 22 -18.38 -11.62 10.41
CA TRP A 22 -17.67 -10.83 9.42
C TRP A 22 -18.05 -11.19 7.98
N CYS A 23 -18.29 -12.47 7.67
CA CYS A 23 -18.68 -12.93 6.33
C CYS A 23 -20.02 -12.38 5.85
N LYS A 24 -20.98 -12.12 6.75
CA LYS A 24 -22.35 -11.73 6.36
C LYS A 24 -22.56 -10.22 6.21
N LYS A 25 -21.65 -9.38 6.72
CA LYS A 25 -21.89 -7.93 6.84
C LYS A 25 -20.79 -7.02 6.29
N LEU A 26 -19.68 -7.55 5.79
CA LEU A 26 -18.57 -6.72 5.33
C LEU A 26 -18.69 -6.27 3.86
N PRO A 27 -18.33 -5.01 3.55
CA PRO A 27 -18.25 -4.53 2.17
C PRO A 27 -17.05 -5.10 1.38
N HIS A 28 -16.14 -5.83 2.03
CA HIS A 28 -14.98 -6.47 1.42
C HIS A 28 -14.51 -7.63 2.32
N TYR A 29 -13.81 -8.62 1.75
CA TYR A 29 -13.30 -9.75 2.54
C TYR A 29 -12.33 -9.29 3.63
N PHE A 30 -12.36 -10.00 4.76
CA PHE A 30 -11.48 -9.74 5.90
C PHE A 30 -10.00 -9.88 5.49
N GLY A 31 -9.15 -8.94 5.95
CA GLY A 31 -7.71 -8.95 5.66
C GLY A 31 -7.29 -8.41 4.29
N VAL A 32 -8.22 -8.07 3.40
CA VAL A 32 -7.91 -7.50 2.06
C VAL A 32 -7.57 -6.01 2.12
N LYS A 33 -7.90 -5.35 3.25
CA LYS A 33 -7.42 -4.00 3.59
C LYS A 33 -6.56 -4.06 4.84
N ARG A 34 -5.75 -3.02 5.06
CA ARG A 34 -4.93 -2.91 6.26
C ARG A 34 -5.83 -2.96 7.51
N PRO A 35 -5.55 -3.85 8.47
CA PRO A 35 -6.25 -3.87 9.74
C PRO A 35 -6.08 -2.53 10.46
N CYS A 36 -7.18 -1.93 10.87
CA CYS A 36 -7.15 -0.77 11.74
C CYS A 36 -6.96 -1.25 13.19
N LEU A 37 -5.95 -0.73 13.89
CA LEU A 37 -5.73 -1.02 15.31
C LEU A 37 -6.46 0.03 16.13
N GLU A 38 -7.76 -0.18 16.31
CA GLU A 38 -8.61 0.74 17.05
C GLU A 38 -9.10 0.04 18.32
N GLU A 39 -8.86 0.63 19.49
CA GLU A 39 -9.28 0.04 20.77
C GLU A 39 -10.68 0.47 21.19
N THR A 40 -11.05 1.73 20.94
CA THR A 40 -12.30 2.32 21.45
C THR A 40 -13.17 2.93 20.35
N TYR A 41 -12.91 2.61 19.08
CA TYR A 41 -13.54 3.27 17.93
C TYR A 41 -15.05 3.02 17.89
N PHE A 42 -15.48 1.76 18.10
CA PHE A 42 -16.90 1.43 18.07
C PHE A 42 -17.67 2.03 19.26
N GLU A 43 -17.03 2.16 20.42
CA GLU A 43 -17.59 2.74 21.63
C GLU A 43 -17.85 4.24 21.48
N GLN A 44 -17.14 4.93 20.58
CA GLN A 44 -17.39 6.36 20.32
C GLN A 44 -18.80 6.59 19.76
N PHE A 45 -19.35 5.64 19.00
CA PHE A 45 -20.69 5.77 18.40
C PHE A 45 -21.83 5.63 19.42
N ASN A 46 -21.55 5.12 20.63
CA ASN A 46 -22.55 4.98 21.68
C ASN A 46 -22.74 6.27 22.49
N ARG A 47 -21.95 7.31 22.24
CA ARG A 47 -22.08 8.59 22.95
C ARG A 47 -23.28 9.36 22.42
N GLU A 48 -24.05 9.98 23.30
CA GLU A 48 -25.24 10.77 22.95
C GLU A 48 -24.93 11.95 22.02
N ASN A 49 -23.66 12.39 21.98
CA ASN A 49 -23.20 13.50 21.16
C ASN A 49 -22.61 13.06 19.80
N VAL A 50 -22.81 11.81 19.38
CA VAL A 50 -22.28 11.25 18.11
C VAL A 50 -23.42 10.71 17.27
N GLU A 51 -23.54 11.23 16.04
CA GLU A 51 -24.49 10.76 15.03
C GLU A 51 -23.73 10.05 13.91
N VAL A 52 -24.18 8.86 13.52
CA VAL A 52 -23.61 8.08 12.41
C VAL A 52 -24.51 8.21 11.20
N VAL A 53 -23.97 8.78 10.12
CA VAL A 53 -24.69 8.95 8.84
C VAL A 53 -24.11 7.99 7.80
N ASP A 54 -24.94 7.08 7.28
CA ASP A 54 -24.56 6.19 6.18
C ASP A 54 -24.64 6.93 4.84
N ILE A 55 -23.47 7.22 4.27
CA ILE A 55 -23.33 7.92 2.99
C ILE A 55 -23.66 7.07 1.77
N LYS A 56 -23.81 5.75 1.92
CA LYS A 56 -24.20 4.86 0.82
C LYS A 56 -25.66 5.08 0.44
N ASP A 57 -26.51 5.27 1.44
CA ASP A 57 -27.95 5.51 1.27
C ASP A 57 -28.31 7.02 1.37
N ASN A 58 -27.40 7.86 1.87
CA ASN A 58 -27.53 9.32 1.92
C ASN A 58 -26.29 10.04 1.34
N PRO A 59 -26.15 10.12 0.00
CA PRO A 59 -24.96 10.66 -0.63
C PRO A 59 -24.78 12.16 -0.36
N ILE A 60 -23.53 12.58 -0.16
CA ILE A 60 -23.18 13.99 0.03
C ILE A 60 -23.36 14.74 -1.30
N VAL A 61 -24.38 15.60 -1.38
CA VAL A 61 -24.69 16.38 -2.60
C VAL A 61 -23.75 17.59 -2.76
N ALA A 62 -23.39 18.23 -1.64
CA ALA A 62 -22.42 19.32 -1.59
C ALA A 62 -21.93 19.50 -0.15
N SER A 63 -20.74 20.07 0.02
CA SER A 63 -20.29 20.49 1.35
C SER A 63 -21.21 21.59 1.89
N PRO A 64 -21.78 21.45 3.10
CA PRO A 64 -22.63 22.48 3.70
C PRO A 64 -21.87 23.72 4.16
N THR A 65 -20.53 23.76 4.06
CA THR A 65 -19.71 24.92 4.43
C THR A 65 -19.08 25.57 3.19
N PRO A 66 -19.18 26.91 3.01
CA PRO A 66 -18.37 27.62 2.02
C PRO A 66 -16.89 27.41 2.38
N ALA A 67 -16.13 26.79 1.48
CA ALA A 67 -14.75 26.43 1.70
C ALA A 67 -13.88 27.68 1.91
N SER A 68 -13.66 28.09 3.16
CA SER A 68 -12.44 28.81 3.50
C SER A 68 -11.34 27.76 3.75
N ASN A 69 -10.65 27.45 2.67
CA ASN A 69 -9.25 27.00 2.68
C ASN A 69 -8.94 25.52 2.96
N CYS A 70 -9.92 24.62 3.08
CA CYS A 70 -9.63 23.18 3.12
C CYS A 70 -9.52 22.60 1.71
N LYS A 71 -8.31 22.62 1.14
CA LYS A 71 -7.96 21.72 0.04
C LYS A 71 -7.89 20.30 0.60
N THR A 72 -8.99 19.55 0.60
CA THR A 72 -8.91 18.09 0.72
C THR A 72 -8.21 17.58 -0.54
N ALA A 73 -6.90 17.36 -0.43
CA ALA A 73 -6.17 16.66 -1.47
C ALA A 73 -6.76 15.25 -1.58
N PRO A 74 -7.24 14.81 -2.76
CA PRO A 74 -7.57 13.41 -2.93
C PRO A 74 -6.32 12.60 -2.58
N TYR A 75 -6.49 11.48 -1.87
CA TYR A 75 -5.41 10.50 -1.73
C TYR A 75 -5.07 9.99 -3.12
N THR A 76 -4.07 10.59 -3.76
CA THR A 76 -3.48 10.09 -4.98
C THR A 76 -2.79 8.78 -4.60
N ARG A 77 -3.20 7.68 -5.26
CA ARG A 77 -2.45 6.43 -5.25
C ARG A 77 -0.98 6.79 -5.53
N SER A 78 -0.03 6.15 -4.85
CA SER A 78 1.41 6.38 -5.01
C SER A 78 1.95 5.91 -6.37
N THR A 79 1.27 6.25 -7.46
CA THR A 79 1.66 6.02 -8.85
C THR A 79 2.39 7.23 -9.42
N SER A 80 2.85 8.18 -8.60
CA SER A 80 3.74 9.25 -9.04
C SER A 80 5.15 8.73 -9.29
N SER A 81 5.30 7.62 -10.03
CA SER A 81 6.53 7.37 -10.76
C SER A 81 6.55 8.39 -11.88
N ALA A 82 7.54 9.29 -11.87
CA ALA A 82 7.76 10.25 -12.93
C ALA A 82 7.63 9.54 -14.28
N SER A 83 6.77 10.03 -15.17
CA SER A 83 6.68 9.52 -16.54
C SER A 83 7.72 10.23 -17.39
N ARG A 84 8.61 9.45 -18.00
CA ARG A 84 9.50 9.96 -19.03
C ARG A 84 8.69 9.90 -20.34
N PRO A 85 8.77 10.91 -21.22
CA PRO A 85 8.08 10.86 -22.50
C PRO A 85 8.58 9.73 -23.44
N ASP A 86 9.70 9.09 -23.09
CA ASP A 86 10.35 7.99 -23.84
C ASP A 86 10.27 6.63 -23.12
N SER A 87 9.47 6.50 -22.06
CA SER A 87 9.28 5.17 -21.45
C SER A 87 8.38 4.32 -22.35
N THR A 88 8.92 3.22 -22.90
CA THR A 88 8.18 2.24 -23.73
C THR A 88 7.14 1.43 -22.94
N LEU A 89 7.07 1.60 -21.62
CA LEU A 89 6.18 0.85 -20.73
C LEU A 89 4.80 1.54 -20.61
N PRO A 90 3.68 0.81 -20.80
CA PRO A 90 2.34 1.38 -20.76
C PRO A 90 1.87 1.63 -19.32
N LEU A 91 2.22 2.78 -18.74
CA LEU A 91 1.83 3.19 -17.38
C LEU A 91 0.30 3.21 -17.12
N ALA A 92 -0.53 3.16 -18.18
CA ALA A 92 -1.98 3.07 -18.07
C ALA A 92 -2.45 1.73 -17.47
N ASP A 93 -1.71 0.64 -17.71
CA ASP A 93 -2.08 -0.71 -17.29
C ASP A 93 -1.52 -1.09 -15.91
N GLY A 94 -0.60 -0.29 -15.38
CA GLY A 94 0.02 -0.52 -14.09
C GLY A 94 1.34 0.22 -13.91
N THR A 95 1.95 0.02 -12.74
CA THR A 95 3.34 0.45 -12.52
C THR A 95 4.27 -0.68 -12.92
N TYR A 96 5.44 -0.36 -13.46
CA TYR A 96 6.45 -1.35 -13.87
C TYR A 96 7.75 -1.03 -13.17
N THR A 97 8.19 -1.94 -12.30
CA THR A 97 9.44 -1.79 -11.56
C THR A 97 10.23 -3.08 -11.63
N TYR A 98 11.54 -2.96 -11.53
CA TYR A 98 12.41 -4.08 -11.23
C TYR A 98 12.70 -4.10 -9.73
N LEU A 99 12.37 -5.22 -9.07
CA LEU A 99 12.53 -5.44 -7.62
C LEU A 99 11.77 -4.45 -6.72
N GLY A 100 10.84 -3.65 -7.24
CA GLY A 100 10.22 -2.56 -6.48
C GLY A 100 11.16 -1.39 -6.17
N LEU A 101 12.36 -1.37 -6.76
CA LEU A 101 13.44 -0.43 -6.45
C LEU A 101 13.84 0.47 -7.61
N THR A 102 13.73 -0.02 -8.85
CA THR A 102 14.20 0.71 -10.04
C THR A 102 13.16 0.68 -11.14
N VAL A 103 13.16 1.70 -12.00
CA VAL A 103 12.26 1.82 -13.14
C VAL A 103 13.13 1.95 -14.39
N SER A 104 12.80 1.18 -15.44
CA SER A 104 13.53 1.23 -16.71
C SER A 104 13.42 2.61 -17.37
N GLY A 105 14.54 3.13 -17.88
CA GLY A 105 14.64 4.46 -18.48
C GLY A 105 14.95 5.57 -17.47
N TYR A 106 15.11 5.22 -16.19
CA TYR A 106 15.57 6.14 -15.13
C TYR A 106 16.92 5.67 -14.57
N PRO A 107 18.01 5.89 -15.32
CA PRO A 107 19.32 5.46 -14.89
C PRO A 107 19.71 6.14 -13.57
N TYR A 108 20.33 5.38 -12.68
CA TYR A 108 20.85 5.85 -11.40
C TYR A 108 19.79 6.39 -10.42
N MET A 109 18.53 5.99 -10.60
CA MET A 109 17.41 6.38 -9.72
C MET A 109 16.87 5.17 -8.97
N PHE A 110 16.86 5.24 -7.63
CA PHE A 110 16.32 4.22 -6.76
C PHE A 110 15.10 4.73 -5.99
N HIS A 111 14.09 3.87 -5.84
CA HIS A 111 12.87 4.11 -5.09
C HIS A 111 12.84 3.18 -3.89
N PRO A 112 13.38 3.59 -2.73
CA PRO A 112 13.15 2.84 -1.51
C PRO A 112 11.64 2.87 -1.22
N TYR A 113 11.08 1.70 -0.88
CA TYR A 113 9.65 1.59 -0.62
C TYR A 113 8.76 1.91 -1.85
N GLY A 114 9.16 1.47 -3.03
CA GLY A 114 8.44 1.65 -4.29
C GLY A 114 7.26 0.69 -4.52
N PRO A 115 6.40 0.97 -5.52
CA PRO A 115 5.33 0.07 -5.92
C PRO A 115 5.88 -1.31 -6.30
N GLN A 116 5.11 -2.38 -6.06
CA GLN A 116 5.51 -3.79 -6.22
C GLN A 116 6.59 -4.31 -5.25
N GLY A 117 7.22 -3.43 -4.47
CA GLY A 117 8.00 -3.86 -3.31
C GLY A 117 7.09 -4.34 -2.17
N PRO A 118 7.66 -4.92 -1.10
CA PRO A 118 6.93 -5.37 0.10
C PRO A 118 6.50 -4.16 0.97
N THR A 119 5.96 -3.12 0.34
CA THR A 119 5.69 -1.82 0.95
C THR A 119 4.49 -1.91 1.87
N LEU A 120 3.30 -1.98 1.27
CA LEU A 120 2.06 -1.89 2.02
C LEU A 120 1.74 -3.13 2.85
N LEU A 121 2.39 -4.26 2.52
CA LEU A 121 2.18 -5.58 3.11
C LEU A 121 3.21 -5.95 4.19
N SER A 122 4.24 -5.13 4.39
CA SER A 122 5.26 -5.35 5.43
C SER A 122 5.34 -4.15 6.38
N ASN A 123 6.16 -4.31 7.42
CA ASN A 123 6.53 -3.21 8.30
C ASN A 123 7.47 -2.23 7.58
N GLY A 124 6.99 -0.99 7.41
CA GLY A 124 7.71 0.08 6.68
C GLY A 124 9.19 0.24 7.03
N PRO A 125 9.56 0.37 8.32
CA PRO A 125 10.95 0.56 8.73
C PRO A 125 11.89 -0.58 8.30
N THR A 126 11.48 -1.84 8.44
CA THR A 126 12.33 -2.98 8.06
C THR A 126 12.45 -3.11 6.55
N THR A 127 11.38 -2.86 5.79
CA THR A 127 11.46 -2.81 4.34
C THR A 127 12.44 -1.74 3.88
N VAL A 128 12.35 -0.53 4.42
CA VAL A 128 13.26 0.58 4.07
C VAL A 128 14.70 0.28 4.49
N GLU A 129 14.93 -0.35 5.64
CA GLU A 129 16.26 -0.75 6.09
C GLU A 129 16.91 -1.75 5.12
N GLY A 130 16.18 -2.79 4.71
CA GLY A 130 16.65 -3.79 3.74
C GLY A 130 16.93 -3.17 2.37
N SER A 131 15.97 -2.39 1.84
CA SER A 131 16.13 -1.68 0.57
C SER A 131 17.31 -0.70 0.62
N GLY A 132 17.46 0.06 1.70
CA GLY A 132 18.53 1.04 1.88
C GLY A 132 19.91 0.40 1.93
N ARG A 133 20.06 -0.74 2.63
CA ARG A 133 21.33 -1.50 2.64
C ARG A 133 21.70 -1.99 1.25
N TRP A 134 20.75 -2.57 0.53
CA TRP A 134 20.99 -3.04 -0.83
C TRP A 134 21.40 -1.90 -1.77
N ILE A 135 20.71 -0.76 -1.72
CA ILE A 135 21.05 0.42 -2.53
C ILE A 135 22.47 0.92 -2.19
N ALA A 136 22.81 1.01 -0.91
CA ALA A 136 24.13 1.46 -0.48
C ALA A 136 25.24 0.53 -0.99
N ASP A 137 25.04 -0.77 -0.95
CA ASP A 137 26.02 -1.75 -1.44
C ASP A 137 26.12 -1.76 -2.97
N ALA A 138 25.00 -1.58 -3.68
CA ALA A 138 24.98 -1.38 -5.13
C ALA A 138 25.76 -0.13 -5.55
N VAL A 139 25.56 1.00 -4.86
CA VAL A 139 26.31 2.25 -5.14
C VAL A 139 27.81 2.07 -4.90
N LYS A 140 28.22 1.45 -3.79
CA LYS A 140 29.65 1.15 -3.54
C LYS A 140 30.25 0.27 -4.64
N GLN A 141 29.48 -0.68 -5.17
CA GLN A 141 29.96 -1.56 -6.25
C GLN A 141 30.10 -0.79 -7.56
N ILE A 142 29.16 0.09 -7.89
CA ILE A 142 29.21 0.98 -9.05
C ILE A 142 30.47 1.85 -9.00
N GLU A 143 30.74 2.47 -7.85
CA GLU A 143 31.93 3.30 -7.64
C GLU A 143 33.23 2.49 -7.79
N ARG A 144 33.31 1.30 -7.17
CA ARG A 144 34.48 0.41 -7.25
C ARG A 144 34.80 -0.05 -8.67
N GLN A 145 33.76 -0.27 -9.47
CA GLN A 145 33.90 -0.79 -10.84
C GLN A 145 34.00 0.33 -11.90
N GLY A 146 33.85 1.60 -11.50
CA GLY A 146 33.84 2.72 -12.43
C GLY A 146 32.64 2.70 -13.38
N ILE A 147 31.51 2.13 -12.96
CA ILE A 147 30.30 2.04 -13.77
C ILE A 147 29.64 3.43 -13.85
N LYS A 148 29.32 3.88 -15.06
CA LYS A 148 28.78 5.23 -15.31
C LYS A 148 27.30 5.37 -14.94
N TYR A 149 26.52 4.31 -15.16
CA TYR A 149 25.11 4.27 -14.81
C TYR A 149 24.64 2.82 -14.68
N ILE A 150 23.56 2.62 -13.94
CA ILE A 150 22.78 1.39 -13.96
C ILE A 150 21.35 1.73 -14.36
N ASP A 151 20.76 0.91 -15.22
CA ASP A 151 19.38 1.04 -15.67
C ASP A 151 18.84 -0.37 -15.91
N PRO A 152 17.72 -0.78 -15.29
CA PRO A 152 17.14 -2.07 -15.60
C PRO A 152 16.63 -2.09 -17.04
N LEU A 153 16.86 -3.19 -17.73
CA LEU A 153 16.33 -3.38 -19.08
C LEU A 153 14.79 -3.47 -19.03
N PRO A 154 14.06 -2.99 -20.06
CA PRO A 154 12.60 -3.02 -20.07
C PRO A 154 12.00 -4.41 -19.80
N GLU A 155 12.63 -5.46 -20.34
CA GLU A 155 12.23 -6.85 -20.10
C GLU A 155 12.39 -7.29 -18.64
N SER A 156 13.35 -6.73 -17.91
CA SER A 156 13.55 -7.05 -16.49
C SER A 156 12.45 -6.46 -15.61
N ALA A 157 11.88 -5.30 -15.99
CA ALA A 157 10.72 -4.74 -15.30
C ALA A 157 9.42 -5.55 -15.55
N LEU A 158 9.39 -6.37 -16.60
CA LEU A 158 8.26 -7.22 -16.97
C LEU A 158 8.36 -8.62 -16.35
N HIS A 159 9.54 -9.26 -16.43
CA HIS A 159 9.77 -10.66 -16.06
C HIS A 159 10.34 -10.88 -14.65
N VAL A 160 10.38 -12.15 -14.19
CA VAL A 160 10.99 -12.72 -12.96
C VAL A 160 11.51 -11.63 -11.99
N TYR A 161 10.71 -11.33 -10.96
CA TYR A 161 10.86 -10.22 -10.00
C TYR A 161 10.35 -8.82 -10.47
N GLY A 162 9.68 -8.75 -11.62
CA GLY A 162 8.94 -7.58 -12.12
C GLY A 162 7.41 -7.70 -11.98
N TRP A 163 6.68 -7.03 -12.89
CA TRP A 163 5.21 -6.92 -12.86
C TRP A 163 4.46 -8.26 -12.92
N GLU A 164 4.82 -9.16 -13.84
CA GLU A 164 4.08 -10.41 -14.07
C GLU A 164 4.10 -11.30 -12.82
N HIS A 165 5.27 -11.46 -12.21
CA HIS A 165 5.43 -12.24 -11.00
C HIS A 165 4.67 -11.62 -9.80
N THR A 166 4.72 -10.29 -9.67
CA THR A 166 3.99 -9.60 -8.60
C THR A 166 2.49 -9.79 -8.78
N ARG A 167 1.99 -9.76 -10.01
CA ARG A 167 0.57 -9.98 -10.34
C ARG A 167 0.11 -11.41 -10.03
N GLU A 168 0.95 -12.42 -10.25
CA GLU A 168 0.63 -13.82 -9.91
C GLU A 168 0.64 -14.11 -8.41
N SER A 169 1.29 -13.24 -7.62
CA SER A 169 1.48 -13.43 -6.18
C SER A 169 0.35 -12.86 -5.31
N VAL A 170 -0.69 -12.25 -5.91
CA VAL A 170 -1.84 -11.61 -5.23
C VAL A 170 -3.14 -12.33 -5.57
#